data_AF-A0A532UIS7-F1
#
_entry.id   AF-A0A532UIS7-F1
#
_cell.length_a   1.000
_cell.length_b   1.000
_cell.length_c   1.000
_cell.angle_alpha   90.00
_cell.angle_beta   90.00
_cell.angle_gamma   90.00
#
_symmetry.space_group_name_H-M   'P 1'
#
loop_
_entity.id
_entity.type
_entity.pdbx_description
1 polymer ?
#
loop_
_entity_poly.entity_id
_entity_poly.type
_entity_poly.pdbx_seq_one_letter_code
_entity_poly.pdbx_strand_id
1 'polypeptide(L)'
;MGEKRKLAPIGTAAKKAGISRQSLQYYLMVGLLEPTETTPTGRRLFDEKCIERIRLIKKLNDSGYPLRAIRELFLEGRGDLKGGK
;
A
#
# COMPACT_ATOMS: atom_id res chain seq x y z
N MET A 1 3.86 -23.74 -12.33
CA MET A 1 3.63 -24.02 -10.89
C MET A 1 2.99 -22.77 -10.30
N GLY A 2 1.67 -22.77 -10.10
CA GLY A 2 0.93 -21.59 -9.67
C GLY A 2 1.31 -21.22 -8.24
N GLU A 3 2.04 -20.13 -8.08
CA GLU A 3 2.36 -19.58 -6.75
C GLU A 3 1.04 -19.32 -6.03
N LYS A 4 0.80 -20.01 -4.91
CA LYS A 4 -0.36 -19.78 -4.05
C LYS A 4 -0.34 -18.30 -3.64
N ARG A 5 -1.19 -17.48 -4.25
CA ARG A 5 -1.46 -16.11 -3.82
C ARG A 5 -1.91 -16.15 -2.36
N LYS A 6 -0.98 -15.85 -1.45
CA LYS A 6 -1.25 -15.86 -0.01
C LYS A 6 -1.88 -14.54 0.36
N LEU A 7 -3.21 -14.51 0.26
CA LEU A 7 -4.02 -13.39 0.69
C LEU A 7 -4.02 -13.27 2.22
N ALA A 8 -3.63 -12.10 2.70
CA ALA A 8 -3.60 -11.77 4.11
C ALA A 8 -4.66 -10.70 4.42
N PRO A 9 -5.41 -10.81 5.54
CA PRO A 9 -6.29 -9.74 5.98
C PRO A 9 -5.49 -8.51 6.40
N ILE A 10 -6.14 -7.34 6.44
CA ILE A 10 -5.50 -6.05 6.76
C ILE A 10 -4.60 -6.06 8.00
N GLY A 11 -4.98 -6.78 9.07
CA GLY A 11 -4.16 -6.87 10.28
C GLY A 11 -2.85 -7.62 10.05
N THR A 12 -2.92 -8.76 9.37
CA THR A 12 -1.74 -9.56 9.00
C THR A 12 -0.88 -8.83 7.98
N ALA A 13 -1.51 -8.16 6.99
CA ALA A 13 -0.81 -7.36 5.99
C ALA A 13 -0.04 -6.19 6.62
N ALA A 14 -0.68 -5.44 7.52
CA ALA A 14 -0.05 -4.35 8.26
C ALA A 14 1.15 -4.84 9.08
N LYS A 15 0.98 -5.95 9.82
CA LYS A 15 2.07 -6.57 10.59
C LYS A 15 3.23 -7.01 9.70
N LYS A 16 2.95 -7.68 8.57
CA LYS A 16 3.97 -8.09 7.60
C LYS A 16 4.68 -6.89 6.96
N ALA A 17 3.96 -5.79 6.73
CA ALA A 17 4.51 -4.57 6.15
C ALA A 17 5.24 -3.68 7.16
N GLY A 18 5.19 -3.99 8.46
CA GLY A 18 5.81 -3.20 9.52
C GLY A 18 5.14 -1.84 9.72
N ILE A 19 3.83 -1.75 9.49
CA ILE A 19 3.02 -0.55 9.74
C ILE A 19 1.84 -0.84 10.66
N SER A 20 1.30 0.22 11.25
CA SER A 20 0.07 0.14 12.02
C SER A 20 -1.13 -0.11 11.11
N ARG A 21 -2.15 -0.81 11.64
CA ARG A 21 -3.42 -1.03 10.92
C ARG A 21 -4.10 0.29 10.56
N GLN A 22 -3.92 1.35 11.35
CA GLN A 22 -4.40 2.70 11.02
C GLN A 22 -3.70 3.26 9.78
N SER A 23 -2.36 3.18 9.71
CA SER A 23 -1.61 3.64 8.53
C SER A 23 -2.05 2.91 7.26
N LEU A 24 -2.26 1.60 7.33
CA LEU A 24 -2.75 0.83 6.19
C LEU A 24 -4.17 1.25 5.78
N GLN A 25 -5.05 1.50 6.75
CA GLN A 25 -6.39 2.04 6.47
C GLN A 25 -6.34 3.43 5.85
N TYR A 26 -5.45 4.28 6.34
CA TYR A 26 -5.25 5.62 5.81
C TYR A 26 -4.79 5.55 4.35
N TYR A 27 -3.82 4.68 4.03
CA TYR A 27 -3.35 4.51 2.65
C TYR A 27 -4.47 4.05 1.71
N LEU A 28 -5.34 3.16 2.16
CA LEU A 28 -6.53 2.76 1.39
C LEU A 28 -7.51 3.92 1.22
N MET A 29 -7.74 4.71 2.28
CA MET A 29 -8.66 5.83 2.28
C MET A 29 -8.22 6.95 1.33
N VAL A 30 -6.92 7.26 1.28
CA VAL A 30 -6.36 8.26 0.37
C VAL A 30 -6.14 7.71 -1.06
N GLY A 31 -6.54 6.47 -1.33
CA GLY A 31 -6.40 5.83 -2.64
C GLY A 31 -4.95 5.58 -3.04
N LEU A 32 -4.04 5.42 -2.08
CA LEU A 32 -2.62 5.16 -2.32
C LEU A 32 -2.36 3.71 -2.75
N LEU A 33 -3.24 2.81 -2.33
CA LEU A 33 -3.25 1.40 -2.72
C LEU A 33 -4.67 0.85 -2.65
N GLU A 34 -4.87 -0.28 -3.32
CA GLU A 34 -6.13 -1.03 -3.30
C GLU A 34 -5.91 -2.43 -2.73
N PRO A 35 -6.92 -3.02 -2.06
CA PRO A 35 -6.85 -4.41 -1.66
C PRO A 35 -6.78 -5.30 -2.90
N THR A 36 -6.07 -6.41 -2.81
CA THR A 36 -5.98 -7.39 -3.91
C THR A 36 -7.34 -8.01 -4.19
N GLU A 37 -8.06 -8.34 -3.12
CA GLU A 37 -9.41 -8.89 -3.19
C GLU A 37 -10.26 -8.35 -2.03
N THR A 38 -11.55 -8.21 -2.30
CA THR A 38 -12.54 -7.94 -1.26
C THR A 38 -13.48 -9.14 -1.21
N THR A 39 -13.56 -9.79 -0.06
CA THR A 39 -14.46 -10.94 0.11
C THR A 39 -15.92 -10.48 0.10
N PRO A 40 -16.88 -11.38 -0.19
CA PRO A 40 -18.31 -11.05 -0.14
C PRO A 40 -18.81 -10.59 1.24
N THR A 41 -18.05 -10.89 2.31
CA THR A 41 -18.32 -10.39 3.67
C THR A 41 -17.68 -9.01 3.95
N GLY A 42 -17.11 -8.35 2.93
CA GLY A 42 -16.49 -7.02 3.03
C GLY A 42 -15.08 -7.01 3.61
N ARG A 43 -14.40 -8.15 3.72
CA ARG A 43 -13.01 -8.19 4.25
C ARG A 43 -12.02 -7.91 3.12
N ARG A 44 -11.10 -6.99 3.38
CA ARG A 44 -10.01 -6.62 2.48
C ARG A 44 -8.84 -7.59 2.64
N LEU A 45 -8.42 -8.16 1.52
CA LEU A 45 -7.33 -9.13 1.42
C LEU A 45 -6.18 -8.55 0.60
N PHE A 46 -4.95 -8.85 1.02
CA PHE A 46 -3.71 -8.32 0.46
C PHE A 46 -2.77 -9.48 0.16
N ASP A 47 -2.38 -9.61 -1.10
CA ASP A 47 -1.33 -10.53 -1.49
C ASP A 47 0.07 -9.98 -1.11
N GLU A 48 1.08 -10.84 -1.20
CA GLU A 48 2.48 -10.49 -0.98
C GLU A 48 2.94 -9.30 -1.82
N LYS A 49 2.51 -9.19 -3.08
CA LYS A 49 2.82 -8.03 -3.93
C LYS A 49 2.27 -6.71 -3.36
N CYS A 50 1.07 -6.73 -2.78
CA CYS A 50 0.52 -5.55 -2.12
C CYS A 50 1.30 -5.22 -0.84
N ILE A 51 1.71 -6.23 -0.09
CA ILE A 51 2.53 -6.05 1.13
C ILE A 51 3.88 -5.42 0.80
N GLU A 52 4.55 -5.85 -0.27
CA GLU A 52 5.80 -5.23 -0.75
C GLU A 52 5.61 -3.77 -1.13
N ARG A 53 4.51 -3.43 -1.83
CA ARG A 53 4.17 -2.03 -2.14
C ARG A 53 3.97 -1.20 -0.87
N ILE A 54 3.26 -1.73 0.13
CA ILE A 54 3.05 -1.04 1.41
C ILE A 54 4.39 -0.76 2.11
N ARG A 55 5.33 -1.72 2.07
CA ARG A 55 6.68 -1.52 2.63
C ARG A 55 7.44 -0.41 1.91
N LEU A 56 7.34 -0.35 0.59
CA LEU A 56 8.01 0.68 -0.20
C LEU A 56 7.43 2.08 0.08
N ILE A 57 6.09 2.19 0.14
CA ILE A 57 5.39 3.42 0.56
C ILE A 57 5.86 3.86 1.94
N LYS A 58 5.95 2.93 2.91
CA LYS A 58 6.46 3.22 4.26
C LYS A 58 7.87 3.80 4.19
N LYS A 59 8.79 3.17 3.44
CA LYS A 59 10.17 3.64 3.31
C LYS A 59 10.25 5.05 2.74
N LEU A 60 9.49 5.34 1.68
CA LEU A 60 9.44 6.67 1.08
C LEU A 60 8.88 7.71 2.05
N ASN A 61 7.83 7.35 2.79
CA ASN A 61 7.25 8.25 3.78
C ASN A 61 8.21 8.53 4.95
N ASP A 62 8.94 7.51 5.41
CA ASP A 62 9.98 7.61 6.44
C ASP A 62 11.15 8.49 6.00
N SER A 63 11.49 8.46 4.70
CA SER A 63 12.48 9.36 4.08
C SER A 63 12.01 10.81 3.93
N GLY A 64 10.77 11.14 4.31
CA GLY A 64 10.22 12.49 4.29
C GLY A 64 9.36 12.82 3.07
N TYR A 65 9.08 11.86 2.18
CA TYR A 65 8.16 12.11 1.08
C TYR A 65 6.71 12.16 1.60
N PRO A 66 5.93 13.21 1.24
CA PRO A 66 4.53 13.26 1.60
C PRO A 66 3.77 12.16 0.87
N LEU A 67 2.78 11.56 1.54
CA LEU A 67 1.98 10.46 0.98
C LEU A 67 1.31 10.83 -0.35
N ARG A 68 0.99 12.12 -0.55
CA ARG A 68 0.49 12.62 -1.83
C ARG A 68 1.52 12.46 -2.96
N ALA A 69 2.79 12.82 -2.74
CA ALA A 69 3.83 12.64 -3.76
C ALA A 69 4.08 11.15 -4.04
N ILE A 70 4.04 10.31 -2.99
CA ILE A 70 4.14 8.86 -3.14
C ILE A 70 2.95 8.33 -3.96
N ARG A 71 1.76 8.91 -3.82
CA ARG A 71 0.59 8.54 -4.61
C ARG A 71 0.79 8.82 -6.10
N GLU A 72 1.20 10.03 -6.45
CA GLU A 72 1.43 10.40 -7.85
C GLU A 72 2.50 9.46 -8.45
N LEU A 73 3.59 9.17 -7.73
CA LEU A 73 4.64 8.27 -8.21
C LEU A 73 4.18 6.84 -8.54
N PHE A 74 3.16 6.34 -7.84
CA PHE A 74 2.68 4.95 -8.00
C PHE A 74 1.44 4.82 -8.88
N LEU A 75 0.61 5.87 -8.97
CA LEU A 75 -0.58 5.90 -9.81
C LEU A 75 -0.29 6.49 -11.20
N GLU A 76 0.58 7.49 -11.27
CA GLU A 76 0.98 8.15 -12.50
C GLU A 76 2.37 7.67 -12.88
N GLY A 77 2.45 6.54 -13.58
CA GLY A 77 3.72 5.96 -14.06
C GLY A 77 4.51 6.82 -15.06
N ARG A 78 4.27 8.14 -15.12
CA ARG A 78 5.03 9.12 -15.89
C ARG A 78 4.63 10.53 -15.41
N GLY A 79 5.51 11.24 -14.72
CA GLY A 79 5.27 12.67 -14.49
C GLY A 79 6.04 13.26 -13.32
N ASP A 80 7.15 13.91 -13.65
CA ASP A 80 7.68 15.11 -12.99
C ASP A 80 7.64 15.15 -11.44
N LEU A 81 8.77 14.80 -10.83
CA LEU A 81 9.08 15.11 -9.42
C LEU A 81 9.24 16.63 -9.25
N LYS A 82 8.15 17.39 -9.30
CA LYS A 82 8.14 18.81 -8.91
C LYS A 82 7.44 18.95 -7.57
N GLY A 83 8.23 19.05 -6.51
CA GLY A 83 7.67 19.24 -5.18
C GLY A 83 8.67 19.33 -4.04
N GLY A 84 9.53 20.34 -4.05
CA GLY A 84 10.18 20.88 -2.86
C GLY A 84 10.76 22.24 -3.22
N LYS A 85 10.30 23.31 -2.57
CA LYS A 85 10.63 24.72 -2.90
C LYS A 85 12.13 25.00 -2.87
#